data_AF-A0AAU9EVA2-F1
#
_entry.id   AF-A0AAU9EVA2-F1
#
_cell.length_a   1.000
_cell.length_b   1.000
_cell.length_c   1.000
_cell.angle_alpha   90.00
_cell.angle_beta   90.00
_cell.angle_gamma   90.00
#
_symmetry.space_group_name_H-M   'P 1'
#
loop_
_entity.id
_entity.type
_entity.pdbx_description
1 polymer ?
#
loop_
_entity_poly.entity_id
_entity_poly.type
_entity_poly.pdbx_seq_one_letter_code
_entity_poly.pdbx_strand_id
1 'polypeptide(L)' 'MYAEENNIKVEDKEKICEICGEKEYLIEFKGKYICKKCVDLIIESR' A
#
# COMPACT_ATOMS: atom_id res chain seq x y z
N MET A 1 19.46 -36.10 -10.34
CA MET A 1 18.33 -35.50 -9.59
C MET A 1 18.95 -34.80 -8.40
N TYR A 2 19.04 -33.46 -8.34
CA TYR A 2 19.22 -32.64 -7.11
C TYR A 2 19.08 -31.15 -7.43
N ALA A 3 18.76 -30.39 -6.37
CA ALA A 3 18.69 -28.93 -6.19
C ALA A 3 17.31 -28.29 -6.54
N GLU A 4 16.36 -28.30 -5.61
CA GLU A 4 16.19 -27.41 -4.44
C GLU A 4 15.24 -26.23 -4.76
N GLU A 5 14.13 -26.24 -4.03
CA GLU A 5 12.97 -25.36 -4.12
C GLU A 5 13.33 -23.91 -3.78
N ASN A 6 13.23 -23.00 -4.75
CA ASN A 6 13.35 -21.56 -4.49
C ASN A 6 12.04 -21.01 -3.92
N ASN A 7 11.88 -21.13 -2.60
CA ASN A 7 10.79 -20.52 -1.83
C ASN A 7 11.10 -19.03 -1.56
N ILE A 8 11.22 -18.23 -2.62
CA ILE A 8 11.32 -16.77 -2.46
C ILE A 8 9.90 -16.26 -2.20
N LYS A 9 9.46 -16.28 -0.95
CA LYS A 9 8.35 -15.45 -0.49
C LYS A 9 8.84 -14.01 -0.51
N VAL A 10 8.77 -13.37 -1.68
CA VAL A 10 8.90 -11.91 -1.75
C VAL A 10 7.63 -11.38 -1.09
N GLU A 11 7.71 -11.07 0.20
CA GLU A 11 6.67 -10.35 0.91
C GLU A 11 6.78 -8.88 0.46
N ASP A 12 6.51 -8.63 -0.83
CA ASP A 12 6.21 -7.29 -1.34
C ASP A 12 4.92 -6.86 -0.66
N LYS A 13 5.05 -6.26 0.53
CA LYS A 13 3.98 -5.46 1.13
C LYS A 13 3.80 -4.25 0.25
N GLU A 14 3.13 -4.46 -0.87
CA GLU A 14 2.73 -3.40 -1.77
C GLU A 14 1.98 -2.38 -0.93
N LYS A 15 2.57 -1.20 -0.79
CA LYS A 15 1.93 -0.09 -0.09
C LYS A 15 0.68 0.22 -0.91
N ILE A 16 -0.48 0.06 -0.29
CA ILE A 16 -1.79 0.32 -0.88
C ILE A 16 -2.55 1.30 0.00
N CYS A 17 -3.45 2.06 -0.61
CA CYS A 17 -4.35 2.94 0.11
C CYS A 17 -5.32 2.09 0.95
N GLU A 18 -5.37 2.33 2.25
CA GLU A 18 -6.31 1.65 3.16
C GLU A 18 -7.79 1.99 2.88
N ILE A 19 -8.06 3.05 2.10
CA ILE A 19 -9.42 3.53 1.80
C ILE A 19 -9.93 2.98 0.46
N CYS A 20 -9.14 3.10 -0.60
CA CYS A 20 -9.56 2.71 -1.96
C CYS A 20 -8.73 1.58 -2.59
N GLY A 21 -7.63 1.17 -1.96
CA GLY A 21 -6.71 0.14 -2.50
C GLY A 21 -5.77 0.62 -3.61
N GLU A 22 -5.80 1.90 -4.02
CA GLU A 22 -4.85 2.44 -5.01
C GLU A 22 -3.42 2.44 -4.47
N LYS A 23 -2.44 2.23 -5.36
CA LYS A 23 -0.99 2.23 -5.02
C LYS A 23 -0.31 3.55 -5.36
N GLU A 24 -1.03 4.45 -6.05
CA GLU A 24 -0.49 5.72 -6.53
C GLU A 24 -0.66 6.84 -5.50
N TYR A 25 0.36 7.70 -5.39
CA TYR A 25 0.38 8.89 -4.53
C TYR A 25 -0.05 8.59 -3.09
N LEU A 26 0.59 7.59 -2.48
CA LEU A 26 0.35 7.22 -1.08
C LEU A 26 1.07 8.16 -0.12
N ILE A 27 0.31 8.63 0.85
CA ILE A 27 0.76 9.44 1.97
C ILE A 27 0.70 8.55 3.21
N GLU A 28 1.80 8.47 3.94
CA GLU A 28 1.83 7.77 5.22
C GLU A 28 1.30 8.69 6.31
N PHE A 29 0.23 8.28 6.98
CA PHE A 29 -0.34 9.01 8.10
C PHE A 29 -0.60 8.07 9.26
N LYS A 30 0.09 8.28 10.39
CA LYS A 30 0.01 7.42 11.59
C LYS A 30 0.27 5.93 11.30
N GLY A 31 1.20 5.62 10.39
CA GLY A 31 1.52 4.24 10.00
C GLY A 31 0.52 3.58 9.03
N LYS A 32 -0.45 4.34 8.51
CA LYS A 32 -1.37 3.90 7.46
C LYS A 32 -1.01 4.57 6.14
N TYR A 33 -1.11 3.84 5.04
CA TYR A 33 -0.94 4.40 3.70
C TYR A 33 -2.30 4.79 3.14
N ILE A 34 -2.47 6.05 2.75
CA ILE A 34 -3.70 6.57 2.18
C ILE A 34 -3.36 7.35 0.91
N CYS A 35 -4.07 7.14 -0.18
CA CYS A 35 -3.81 7.87 -1.42
C CYS A 35 -4.23 9.34 -1.28
N LYS A 36 -3.53 10.22 -2.01
CA LYS A 36 -3.80 11.66 -2.02
C LYS A 36 -5.28 11.97 -2.28
N LYS A 37 -5.95 11.28 -3.21
CA LYS A 37 -7.38 11.46 -3.50
C LYS A 37 -8.25 11.28 -2.25
N CYS A 38 -8.01 10.22 -1.49
CA CYS A 38 -8.79 9.95 -0.29
C CYS A 38 -8.47 10.96 0.82
N VAL A 39 -7.21 11.39 0.93
CA VAL A 39 -6.83 12.46 1.86
C VAL A 39 -7.52 13.78 1.51
N ASP A 40 -7.55 14.14 0.23
CA ASP A 40 -8.19 15.36 -0.30
C ASP A 40 -9.69 15.39 0.07
N LEU A 41 -10.41 14.30 -0.18
CA LEU A 41 -11.82 14.15 0.18
C LEU A 41 -12.10 14.31 1.68
N ILE A 42 -11.19 13.83 2.53
CA ILE A 42 -11.32 13.96 3.99
C ILE A 42 -11.08 15.40 4.44
N ILE A 43 -10.12 16.09 3.83
CA ILE A 43 -9.76 17.47 4.20
C ILE A 43 -10.84 18.46 3.75
N GLU A 44 -11.43 18.26 2.56
CA GLU A 44 -12.41 19.19 1.97
C GLU A 44 -13.80 19.14 2.65
N SER A 45 -14.07 18.13 3.48
CA SER A 45 -15.32 18.03 4.25
C SER A 45 -15.32 18.82 5.57
N ARG A 46 -14.40 19.79 5.73
CA ARG A 46 -14.22 20.57 6.97
C ARG A 46 -14.59 22.04 6.82
#